data_AF-T1ZEG0-F1
#
_entry.id   AF-T1ZEG0-F1
#
_cell.length_a   1.000
_cell.length_b   1.000
_cell.length_c   1.000
_cell.angle_alpha   90.00
_cell.angle_beta   90.00
_cell.angle_gamma   90.00
#
_symmetry.space_group_name_H-M   'P 1'
#
loop_
_entity.id
_entity.type
_entity.pdbx_description
1 polymer ?
#
loop_
_entity_poly.entity_id
_entity_poly.type
_entity_poly.pdbx_seq_one_letter_code
_entity_poly.pdbx_strand_id
1 'polypeptide(L)'
;MIELQDCLGRIFTRSQLPLGLQQQAQTLSGMIEKKGKLWCNRCGQVVHKEKQQLPIGAYYCRPCVRLGRVRSDEKLYYFPQAEFPKTNVLKWEGRLTDYQAKVSQGLVEAVAKQKNSLVHAVTGAGKTEMIYQVVAQVINEGGAVCLASPRIDVCLELHRRLQEDFSCDISLLHGESEVYFRSPLVIATTHQLLKFYRAFDLLIVDEVDAFPYVDNPMLYHAVAQSVKEKSTIIFLTATSTDELDKKVSKGELNRLSLPRRFHGNPLIVPQKVWLENFQKYLNQKKLVPKLEQFVKKQRKTGFPLLIFASEIKRGQELAEVLQSYFSSENVGFVASTTENRLDIVEKFRQKEITILVTTTILERGVTFPCVDVFVVEANHRLFSRSALVQIAGRVGRSMDRPTGELLFFHDGTNFAIERAIQEIKAMNQEAGL
;
A
#
# COMPACT_ATOMS: atom_id res chain seq x y z
N MET A 1 -22.64 20.41 8.61
CA MET A 1 -23.67 19.34 8.73
C MET A 1 -23.45 18.37 7.58
N ILE A 2 -23.75 17.08 7.74
CA ILE A 2 -23.63 16.13 6.63
C ILE A 2 -24.76 16.38 5.62
N GLU A 3 -24.40 16.59 4.35
CA GLU A 3 -25.36 16.82 3.28
C GLU A 3 -25.72 15.49 2.58
N LEU A 4 -26.88 15.44 1.92
CA LEU A 4 -27.33 14.24 1.21
C LEU A 4 -26.31 13.80 0.14
N GLN A 5 -25.69 14.77 -0.56
CA GLN A 5 -24.70 14.48 -1.58
C GLN A 5 -23.51 13.69 -1.03
N ASP A 6 -23.01 14.04 0.16
CA ASP A 6 -21.87 13.37 0.80
C ASP A 6 -22.23 12.04 1.47
N CYS A 7 -23.50 11.65 1.42
CA CYS A 7 -24.00 10.35 1.88
C CYS A 7 -24.05 9.30 0.77
N LEU A 8 -24.08 9.69 -0.51
CA LEU A 8 -24.20 8.77 -1.64
C LEU A 8 -23.02 7.79 -1.70
N GLY A 9 -23.30 6.51 -1.92
CA GLY A 9 -22.32 5.43 -1.91
C GLY A 9 -21.79 5.05 -0.52
N ARG A 10 -22.27 5.67 0.56
CA ARG A 10 -21.77 5.43 1.92
C ARG A 10 -22.74 4.69 2.81
N ILE A 11 -22.19 4.07 3.85
CA ILE A 11 -22.91 3.33 4.88
C ILE A 11 -22.65 3.90 6.28
N PHE A 12 -23.71 3.97 7.08
CA PHE A 12 -23.76 4.69 8.34
C PHE A 12 -24.48 3.89 9.43
N THR A 13 -24.12 4.13 10.68
CA THR A 13 -24.95 3.76 11.84
C THR A 13 -26.02 4.82 12.08
N ARG A 14 -27.08 4.46 12.80
CA ARG A 14 -28.18 5.40 13.14
C ARG A 14 -27.67 6.72 13.72
N SER A 15 -26.70 6.66 14.63
CA SER A 15 -26.12 7.83 15.31
C SER A 15 -25.32 8.77 14.41
N GLN A 16 -24.95 8.35 13.20
CA GLN A 16 -24.15 9.14 12.26
C GLN A 16 -25.01 9.97 11.31
N LEU A 17 -26.33 9.74 11.27
CA LEU A 17 -27.25 10.43 10.37
C LEU A 17 -28.28 11.26 11.14
N PRO A 18 -28.52 12.52 10.73
CA PRO A 18 -29.69 13.29 11.16
C PRO A 18 -31.00 12.59 10.79
N LEU A 19 -32.06 12.81 11.58
CA LEU A 19 -33.39 12.18 11.39
C LEU A 19 -33.95 12.37 9.97
N GLY A 20 -33.80 13.55 9.37
CA GLY A 20 -34.28 13.82 8.01
C GLY A 20 -33.61 12.97 6.93
N LEU A 21 -32.33 12.65 7.09
CA LEU A 21 -31.58 11.78 6.17
C LEU A 21 -31.86 10.29 6.44
N GLN A 22 -32.16 9.91 7.69
CA GLN A 22 -32.53 8.53 8.02
C GLN A 22 -33.78 8.06 7.26
N GLN A 23 -34.74 8.97 7.01
CA GLN A 23 -35.98 8.64 6.28
C GLN A 23 -35.75 8.41 4.77
N GLN A 24 -34.69 8.98 4.21
CA GLN A 24 -34.33 8.84 2.79
C GLN A 24 -33.37 7.68 2.53
N ALA A 25 -32.71 7.18 3.58
CA ALA A 25 -31.74 6.12 3.47
C ALA A 25 -32.39 4.75 3.24
N GLN A 26 -31.73 3.93 2.43
CA GLN A 26 -32.01 2.50 2.40
C GLN A 26 -31.38 1.83 3.62
N THR A 27 -31.86 0.64 3.99
CA THR A 27 -31.42 -0.03 5.21
C THR A 27 -31.00 -1.48 4.98
N LEU A 28 -30.06 -1.93 5.80
CA LEU A 28 -29.66 -3.33 5.93
C LEU A 28 -29.50 -3.66 7.42
N SER A 29 -29.72 -4.92 7.80
CA SER A 29 -29.52 -5.34 9.20
C SER A 29 -28.09 -5.09 9.64
N GLY A 30 -27.83 -4.64 10.87
CA GLY A 30 -26.46 -4.46 11.34
C GLY A 30 -25.66 -5.77 11.37
N MET A 31 -26.34 -6.89 11.61
CA MET A 31 -25.75 -8.23 11.64
C MET A 31 -26.68 -9.26 10.98
N ILE A 32 -26.10 -10.34 10.46
CA ILE A 32 -26.83 -11.48 9.90
C ILE A 32 -26.33 -12.77 10.55
N GLU A 33 -27.25 -13.65 10.94
CA GLU A 33 -26.92 -14.99 11.42
C GLU A 33 -26.81 -15.97 10.24
N LYS A 34 -25.66 -16.64 10.12
CA LYS A 34 -25.40 -17.67 9.10
C LYS A 34 -24.65 -18.84 9.73
N LYS A 35 -25.18 -20.05 9.56
CA LYS A 35 -24.60 -21.29 10.09
C LYS A 35 -24.30 -21.22 11.60
N GLY A 36 -25.25 -20.67 12.39
CA GLY A 36 -25.12 -20.52 13.84
C GLY A 36 -24.12 -19.46 14.31
N LYS A 37 -23.50 -18.70 13.40
CA LYS A 37 -22.59 -17.60 13.71
C LYS A 37 -23.23 -16.27 13.32
N LEU A 38 -23.03 -15.25 14.16
CA LEU A 38 -23.50 -13.89 13.90
C LEU A 38 -22.40 -13.11 13.17
N TRP A 39 -22.70 -12.52 12.02
CA TRP A 39 -21.75 -11.80 11.17
C TRP A 39 -22.13 -10.33 11.08
N CYS A 40 -21.15 -9.42 11.21
CA CYS A 40 -21.40 -7.99 11.00
C CYS A 40 -21.51 -7.68 9.50
N ASN A 41 -22.56 -6.98 9.10
CA ASN A 41 -22.79 -6.63 7.69
C ASN A 41 -21.89 -5.53 7.15
N ARG A 42 -21.15 -4.80 8.00
CA ARG A 42 -20.23 -3.74 7.55
C ARG A 42 -18.79 -4.22 7.37
N CYS A 43 -18.33 -5.13 8.22
CA CYS A 43 -16.92 -5.56 8.20
C CYS A 43 -16.74 -7.06 7.97
N GLY A 44 -17.83 -7.82 7.84
CA GLY A 44 -17.80 -9.25 7.56
C GLY A 44 -17.18 -10.10 8.66
N GLN A 45 -16.93 -9.54 9.85
CA GLN A 45 -16.34 -10.28 10.97
C GLN A 45 -17.41 -11.01 11.78
N VAL A 46 -17.03 -12.18 12.30
CA VAL A 46 -17.86 -12.95 13.22
C VAL A 46 -17.91 -12.23 14.58
N VAL A 47 -19.11 -12.15 15.14
CA VAL A 47 -19.37 -11.58 16.46
C VAL A 47 -19.46 -12.73 17.47
N HIS A 48 -18.53 -12.73 18.42
CA HIS A 48 -18.48 -13.70 19.50
C HIS A 48 -19.51 -13.33 20.57
N LYS A 49 -20.68 -13.98 20.52
CA LYS A 49 -21.85 -13.67 21.39
C LYS A 49 -21.47 -13.59 22.87
N GLU A 50 -20.59 -14.47 23.36
CA GLU A 50 -20.12 -14.51 24.77
C GLU A 50 -19.34 -13.27 25.21
N LYS A 51 -18.57 -12.64 24.31
CA LYS A 51 -17.67 -11.51 24.65
C LYS A 51 -18.20 -10.16 24.19
N GLN A 52 -19.26 -10.17 23.39
CA GLN A 52 -19.72 -9.00 22.64
C GLN A 52 -21.21 -8.72 22.84
N GLN A 53 -21.76 -9.11 23.99
CA GLN A 53 -23.12 -8.78 24.40
C GLN A 53 -23.14 -7.49 25.24
N LEU A 54 -24.12 -6.64 24.97
CA LEU A 54 -24.42 -5.45 25.76
C LEU A 54 -25.43 -5.80 26.87
N PRO A 55 -25.52 -5.01 27.96
CA PRO A 55 -26.46 -5.27 29.06
C PRO A 55 -27.93 -5.38 28.62
N ILE A 56 -28.28 -4.71 27.53
CA ILE A 56 -29.61 -4.73 26.89
C ILE A 56 -29.88 -5.99 26.05
N GLY A 57 -28.99 -7.00 26.10
CA GLY A 57 -29.11 -8.26 25.36
C GLY A 57 -28.62 -8.24 23.91
N ALA A 58 -28.47 -7.05 23.30
CA ALA A 58 -27.97 -6.90 21.94
C ALA A 58 -26.47 -7.17 21.81
N TYR A 59 -26.01 -7.61 20.63
CA TYR A 59 -24.60 -7.85 20.34
C TYR A 59 -23.98 -6.68 19.59
N TYR A 60 -22.68 -6.42 19.77
CA TYR A 60 -21.96 -5.35 19.06
C TYR A 60 -20.69 -5.85 18.36
N CYS A 61 -20.35 -5.23 17.24
CA CYS A 61 -19.15 -5.56 16.48
C CYS A 61 -17.92 -4.77 17.00
N ARG A 62 -16.96 -5.46 17.64
CA ARG A 62 -15.73 -4.84 18.19
C ARG A 62 -14.84 -4.17 17.13
N PRO A 63 -14.54 -4.80 15.96
CA PRO A 63 -13.78 -4.14 14.88
C PRO A 63 -14.39 -2.82 14.39
N CYS A 64 -15.70 -2.70 14.51
CA CYS A 64 -16.48 -1.59 14.00
C CYS A 64 -16.59 -0.41 14.96
N VAL A 65 -16.16 -0.51 16.22
CA VAL A 65 -16.46 0.49 17.26
C VAL A 65 -15.98 1.90 16.88
N ARG A 66 -14.77 2.04 16.34
CA ARG A 66 -14.21 3.34 15.94
C ARG A 66 -14.87 3.95 14.69
N LEU A 67 -15.58 3.14 13.90
CA LEU A 67 -16.31 3.57 12.71
C LEU A 67 -17.79 3.87 12.98
N GLY A 68 -18.21 3.86 14.25
CA GLY A 68 -19.62 3.82 14.67
C GLY A 68 -20.04 2.40 15.00
N ARG A 69 -20.42 2.14 16.24
CA ARG A 69 -20.71 0.80 16.75
C ARG A 69 -21.89 0.17 15.99
N VAL A 70 -21.65 -0.96 15.31
CA VAL A 70 -22.71 -1.76 14.69
C VAL A 70 -23.28 -2.72 15.72
N ARG A 71 -24.61 -2.80 15.79
CA ARG A 71 -25.35 -3.65 16.73
C ARG A 71 -26.29 -4.62 16.01
N SER A 72 -26.63 -5.71 16.69
CA SER A 72 -27.55 -6.74 16.16
C SER A 72 -29.00 -6.29 16.11
N ASP A 73 -29.40 -5.35 16.96
CA ASP A 73 -30.76 -4.82 17.08
C ASP A 73 -30.97 -3.49 16.35
N GLU A 74 -29.94 -3.01 15.65
CA GLU A 74 -29.99 -1.79 14.86
C GLU A 74 -29.77 -2.07 13.38
N LYS A 75 -30.25 -1.16 12.54
CA LYS A 75 -30.00 -1.16 11.10
C LYS A 75 -28.79 -0.31 10.77
N LEU A 76 -28.11 -0.67 9.69
CA LEU A 76 -27.20 0.18 8.96
C LEU A 76 -28.00 0.91 7.87
N TYR A 77 -27.62 2.15 7.61
CA TYR A 77 -28.27 3.06 6.68
C TYR A 77 -27.30 3.35 5.55
N TYR A 78 -27.74 3.24 4.31
CA TYR A 78 -26.90 3.53 3.16
C TYR A 78 -27.67 4.27 2.09
N PHE A 79 -26.94 4.96 1.23
CA PHE A 79 -27.51 5.66 0.09
C PHE A 79 -26.87 5.11 -1.18
N PRO A 80 -27.67 4.66 -2.16
CA PRO A 80 -27.13 4.25 -3.46
C PRO A 80 -26.27 5.36 -4.07
N GLN A 81 -25.19 4.97 -4.74
CA GLN A 81 -24.37 5.93 -5.48
C GLN A 81 -25.17 6.49 -6.66
N ALA A 82 -25.08 7.79 -6.89
CA ALA A 82 -25.59 8.43 -8.11
C ALA A 82 -24.45 8.62 -9.12
N GLU A 83 -24.80 8.72 -10.40
CA GLU A 83 -23.84 9.05 -11.45
C GLU A 83 -23.27 10.46 -11.27
N PHE A 84 -22.06 10.65 -11.79
CA PHE A 84 -21.40 11.95 -11.91
C PHE A 84 -21.61 12.54 -13.30
N PRO A 85 -21.53 13.87 -13.46
CA PRO A 85 -21.54 14.50 -14.78
C PRO A 85 -20.40 13.97 -15.65
N LYS A 86 -20.73 13.55 -16.88
CA LYS A 86 -19.76 13.08 -17.87
C LYS A 86 -18.87 14.24 -18.31
N THR A 87 -17.59 14.16 -18.00
CA THR A 87 -16.58 15.19 -18.31
C THR A 87 -15.29 14.51 -18.69
N ASN A 88 -14.49 15.11 -19.59
CA ASN A 88 -13.15 14.58 -19.88
C ASN A 88 -12.19 15.03 -18.78
N VAL A 89 -11.70 14.09 -17.98
CA VAL A 89 -10.95 14.43 -16.77
C VAL A 89 -9.44 14.29 -16.86
N LEU A 90 -8.91 13.59 -17.87
CA LEU A 90 -7.48 13.30 -17.95
C LEU A 90 -6.71 14.48 -18.57
N LYS A 91 -5.76 15.04 -17.80
CA LYS A 91 -4.83 16.10 -18.25
C LYS A 91 -3.45 15.60 -18.62
N TRP A 92 -3.09 14.39 -18.19
CA TRP A 92 -1.74 13.85 -18.37
C TRP A 92 -1.35 13.72 -19.86
N GLU A 93 -0.29 14.42 -20.25
CA GLU A 93 0.25 14.43 -21.63
C GLU A 93 1.48 13.53 -21.82
N GLY A 94 1.83 12.74 -20.80
CA GLY A 94 2.97 11.83 -20.89
C GLY A 94 2.74 10.68 -21.87
N ARG A 95 3.82 9.93 -22.15
CA ARG A 95 3.78 8.76 -23.04
C ARG A 95 4.10 7.49 -22.27
N LEU A 96 3.21 6.51 -22.37
CA LEU A 96 3.45 5.17 -21.86
C LEU A 96 4.52 4.46 -22.70
N THR A 97 5.36 3.66 -22.05
CA THR A 97 6.20 2.67 -22.73
C THR A 97 5.32 1.60 -23.39
N ASP A 98 5.84 0.89 -24.39
CA ASP A 98 5.08 -0.15 -25.10
C ASP A 98 4.54 -1.24 -24.16
N TYR A 99 5.30 -1.59 -23.11
CA TYR A 99 4.86 -2.57 -22.11
C TYR A 99 3.76 -2.01 -21.20
N GLN A 100 3.89 -0.75 -20.75
CA GLN A 100 2.84 -0.09 -19.98
C GLN A 100 1.57 0.08 -20.81
N ALA A 101 1.69 0.42 -22.10
CA ALA A 101 0.57 0.57 -23.02
C ALA A 101 -0.18 -0.76 -23.21
N LYS A 102 0.54 -1.88 -23.37
CA LYS A 102 -0.07 -3.22 -23.42
C LYS A 102 -0.86 -3.55 -22.16
N VAL A 103 -0.31 -3.25 -20.97
CA VAL A 103 -1.01 -3.47 -19.70
C VAL A 103 -2.21 -2.55 -19.58
N SER A 104 -2.06 -1.26 -19.90
CA SER A 104 -3.13 -0.27 -19.86
C SER A 104 -4.31 -0.67 -20.77
N GLN A 105 -4.01 -1.12 -21.99
CA GLN A 105 -5.01 -1.65 -22.91
C GLN A 105 -5.70 -2.90 -22.35
N GLY A 106 -4.94 -3.81 -21.73
CA GLY A 106 -5.50 -4.98 -21.05
C GLY A 106 -6.43 -4.61 -19.89
N LEU A 107 -6.16 -3.51 -19.17
CA LEU A 107 -7.03 -2.99 -18.11
C LEU A 107 -8.31 -2.35 -18.65
N VAL A 108 -8.21 -1.59 -19.74
CA VAL A 108 -9.36 -1.03 -20.46
C VAL A 108 -10.30 -2.14 -20.92
N GLU A 109 -9.75 -3.19 -21.54
CA GLU A 109 -10.52 -4.37 -21.94
C GLU A 109 -11.14 -5.11 -20.75
N ALA A 110 -10.41 -5.21 -19.63
CA ALA A 110 -10.90 -5.85 -18.42
C ALA A 110 -12.10 -5.10 -17.85
N VAL A 111 -12.08 -3.76 -17.85
CA VAL A 111 -13.23 -2.94 -17.42
C VAL A 111 -14.41 -3.09 -18.36
N ALA A 112 -14.19 -3.05 -19.68
CA ALA A 112 -15.24 -3.25 -20.66
C ALA A 112 -15.93 -4.63 -20.51
N LYS A 113 -15.17 -5.66 -20.13
CA LYS A 113 -15.66 -7.03 -19.90
C LYS A 113 -16.08 -7.30 -18.44
N GLN A 114 -15.96 -6.31 -17.54
CA GLN A 114 -16.21 -6.45 -16.10
C GLN A 114 -15.43 -7.62 -15.45
N LYS A 115 -14.16 -7.76 -15.84
CA LYS A 115 -13.29 -8.85 -15.38
C LYS A 115 -12.23 -8.33 -14.42
N ASN A 116 -12.23 -8.87 -13.21
CA ASN A 116 -11.23 -8.54 -12.20
C ASN A 116 -9.82 -8.95 -12.67
N SER A 117 -8.83 -8.12 -12.36
CA SER A 117 -7.47 -8.28 -12.87
C SER A 117 -6.42 -8.10 -11.76
N LEU A 118 -5.32 -8.81 -11.89
CA LEU A 118 -4.10 -8.66 -11.08
C LEU A 118 -2.98 -8.14 -11.98
N VAL A 119 -2.49 -6.95 -11.69
CA VAL A 119 -1.27 -6.43 -12.32
C VAL A 119 -0.08 -6.71 -11.44
N HIS A 120 0.81 -7.57 -11.94
CA HIS A 120 2.09 -7.84 -11.31
C HIS A 120 3.16 -6.97 -11.99
N ALA A 121 3.55 -5.88 -11.34
CA ALA A 121 4.44 -4.88 -11.90
C ALA A 121 5.62 -4.61 -10.98
N VAL A 122 6.83 -4.68 -11.52
CA VAL A 122 8.05 -4.46 -10.72
C VAL A 122 8.11 -3.06 -10.11
N THR A 123 8.88 -2.94 -9.03
CA THR A 123 9.14 -1.64 -8.41
C THR A 123 9.78 -0.67 -9.41
N GLY A 124 9.23 0.54 -9.51
CA GLY A 124 9.67 1.50 -10.53
C GLY A 124 9.24 1.14 -11.96
N ALA A 125 8.13 0.43 -12.15
CA ALA A 125 7.55 0.20 -13.48
C ALA A 125 6.60 1.31 -13.97
N GLY A 126 6.30 2.34 -13.15
CA GLY A 126 5.29 3.35 -13.47
C GLY A 126 3.86 2.76 -13.41
N LYS A 127 3.50 2.20 -12.25
CA LYS A 127 2.19 1.57 -12.01
C LYS A 127 1.03 2.56 -12.02
N THR A 128 1.30 3.83 -11.78
CA THR A 128 0.25 4.85 -11.68
C THR A 128 -0.19 5.29 -13.07
N GLU A 129 0.75 5.52 -13.98
CA GLU A 129 0.47 6.01 -15.32
C GLU A 129 -0.31 4.97 -16.15
N MET A 130 -0.06 3.66 -15.94
CA MET A 130 -0.78 2.60 -16.65
C MET A 130 -2.29 2.53 -16.31
N ILE A 131 -2.70 3.03 -15.13
CA ILE A 131 -4.12 3.02 -14.72
C ILE A 131 -4.87 4.28 -15.15
N TYR A 132 -4.20 5.31 -15.66
CA TYR A 132 -4.85 6.59 -15.97
C TYR A 132 -5.97 6.48 -17.00
N GLN A 133 -5.73 5.72 -18.08
CA GLN A 133 -6.73 5.53 -19.13
C GLN A 133 -8.00 4.86 -18.60
N VAL A 134 -7.84 3.83 -17.77
CA VAL A 134 -9.00 3.09 -17.21
C VAL A 134 -9.74 3.91 -16.15
N VAL A 135 -9.03 4.70 -15.34
CA VAL A 135 -9.64 5.65 -14.39
C VAL A 135 -10.43 6.72 -15.14
N ALA A 136 -9.82 7.34 -16.16
CA ALA A 136 -10.45 8.38 -16.96
C ALA A 136 -11.67 7.84 -17.71
N GLN A 137 -11.60 6.66 -18.32
CA GLN A 137 -12.74 6.05 -19.02
C GLN A 137 -13.97 5.94 -18.10
N VAL A 138 -13.80 5.39 -16.90
CA VAL A 138 -14.92 5.19 -15.96
C VAL A 138 -15.50 6.52 -15.49
N ILE A 139 -14.66 7.51 -15.18
CA ILE A 139 -15.14 8.83 -14.76
C ILE A 139 -15.83 9.58 -15.91
N ASN A 140 -15.29 9.51 -17.14
CA ASN A 140 -15.86 10.13 -18.33
C ASN A 140 -17.27 9.56 -18.64
N GLU A 141 -17.53 8.30 -18.26
CA GLU A 141 -18.84 7.65 -18.38
C GLU A 141 -19.80 7.98 -17.23
N GLY A 142 -19.37 8.77 -16.23
CA GLY A 142 -20.16 9.17 -15.05
C GLY A 142 -20.02 8.22 -13.86
N GLY A 143 -19.10 7.27 -13.93
CA GLY A 143 -18.81 6.30 -12.87
C GLY A 143 -17.95 6.87 -11.75
N ALA A 144 -17.93 6.13 -10.62
CA ALA A 144 -17.13 6.43 -9.45
C ALA A 144 -15.94 5.48 -9.35
N VAL A 145 -14.75 6.02 -9.12
CA VAL A 145 -13.50 5.27 -9.03
C VAL A 145 -12.89 5.42 -7.64
N CYS A 146 -12.34 4.34 -7.10
CA CYS A 146 -11.52 4.40 -5.90
C CYS A 146 -10.13 3.78 -6.10
N LEU A 147 -9.10 4.47 -5.63
CA LEU A 147 -7.76 3.92 -5.44
C LEU A 147 -7.52 3.72 -3.95
N ALA A 148 -7.35 2.46 -3.55
CA ALA A 148 -7.13 2.08 -2.18
C ALA A 148 -5.70 1.56 -1.95
N SER A 149 -5.08 1.94 -0.85
CA SER A 149 -3.79 1.38 -0.43
C SER A 149 -3.76 1.08 1.08
N PRO A 150 -3.08 0.05 1.57
CA PRO A 150 -2.91 -0.17 3.01
C PRO A 150 -2.06 0.92 3.70
N ARG A 151 -1.25 1.67 2.95
CA ARG A 151 -0.29 2.64 3.50
C ARG A 151 -0.77 4.08 3.27
N ILE A 152 -0.68 4.91 4.31
CA ILE A 152 -1.05 6.33 4.23
C ILE A 152 -0.11 7.09 3.29
N ASP A 153 1.21 6.83 3.36
CA ASP A 153 2.19 7.54 2.53
C ASP A 153 1.96 7.30 1.02
N VAL A 154 1.53 6.10 0.64
CA VAL A 154 1.12 5.79 -0.74
C VAL A 154 -0.12 6.58 -1.14
N CYS A 155 -1.13 6.68 -0.26
CA CYS A 155 -2.33 7.48 -0.54
C CYS A 155 -1.98 8.97 -0.73
N LEU A 156 -1.08 9.51 0.09
CA LEU A 156 -0.61 10.90 -0.03
C LEU A 156 0.15 11.13 -1.34
N GLU A 157 1.05 10.20 -1.72
CA GLU A 157 1.77 10.28 -2.99
C GLU A 157 0.82 10.20 -4.20
N LEU A 158 -0.14 9.26 -4.18
CA LEU A 158 -1.14 9.12 -5.23
C LEU A 158 -2.02 10.37 -5.34
N HIS A 159 -2.45 10.94 -4.21
CA HIS A 159 -3.27 12.14 -4.19
C HIS A 159 -2.56 13.33 -4.83
N ARG A 160 -1.30 13.59 -4.45
CA ARG A 160 -0.52 14.68 -5.05
C ARG A 160 -0.39 14.52 -6.57
N ARG A 161 -0.04 13.32 -7.04
CA ARG A 161 0.13 13.03 -8.48
C ARG A 161 -1.19 13.16 -9.25
N LEU A 162 -2.26 12.56 -8.75
CA LEU A 162 -3.56 12.56 -9.45
C LEU A 162 -4.20 13.94 -9.48
N GLN A 163 -3.94 14.81 -8.50
CA GLN A 163 -4.38 16.20 -8.55
C GLN A 163 -3.75 16.98 -9.70
N GLU A 164 -2.50 16.67 -10.07
CA GLU A 164 -1.82 17.28 -11.22
C GLU A 164 -2.38 16.72 -12.54
N ASP A 165 -2.62 15.41 -12.58
CA ASP A 165 -2.94 14.67 -13.81
C ASP A 165 -4.44 14.58 -14.15
N PHE A 166 -5.33 14.94 -13.22
CA PHE A 166 -6.79 14.91 -13.42
C PHE A 166 -7.44 16.29 -13.17
N SER A 167 -8.56 16.57 -13.83
CA SER A 167 -9.32 17.82 -13.70
C SER A 167 -10.50 17.73 -12.74
N CYS A 168 -10.82 16.55 -12.22
CA CYS A 168 -11.95 16.34 -11.32
C CYS A 168 -11.54 16.48 -9.85
N ASP A 169 -12.52 16.69 -8.98
CA ASP A 169 -12.29 16.66 -7.54
C ASP A 169 -11.87 15.27 -7.07
N ILE A 170 -10.96 15.24 -6.10
CA ILE A 170 -10.39 14.01 -5.55
C ILE A 170 -10.50 14.04 -4.03
N SER A 171 -11.19 13.07 -3.44
CA SER A 171 -11.24 12.95 -1.97
C SER A 171 -10.14 12.03 -1.45
N LEU A 172 -9.39 12.49 -0.45
CA LEU A 172 -8.36 11.70 0.24
C LEU A 172 -8.86 11.26 1.62
N LEU A 173 -8.89 9.95 1.88
CA LEU A 173 -9.39 9.38 3.14
C LEU A 173 -8.34 8.52 3.85
N HIS A 174 -7.95 8.95 5.06
CA HIS A 174 -7.15 8.15 5.99
C HIS A 174 -7.61 8.41 7.44
N GLY A 175 -6.88 7.90 8.44
CA GLY A 175 -7.28 7.99 9.85
C GLY A 175 -7.41 9.42 10.39
N GLU A 176 -6.72 10.37 9.77
CA GLU A 176 -6.55 11.77 10.20
C GLU A 176 -6.95 12.76 9.09
N SER A 177 -7.56 12.26 7.99
CA SER A 177 -7.94 13.11 6.87
C SER A 177 -9.14 13.99 7.19
N GLU A 178 -9.37 14.98 6.33
CA GLU A 178 -10.62 15.71 6.29
C GLU A 178 -11.84 14.79 6.10
N VAL A 179 -13.01 15.34 6.39
CA VAL A 179 -14.27 14.66 6.21
C VAL A 179 -14.50 14.39 4.72
N TYR A 180 -15.01 13.21 4.40
CA TYR A 180 -15.39 12.86 3.04
C TYR A 180 -16.36 13.88 2.44
N PHE A 181 -16.06 14.31 1.22
CA PHE A 181 -16.96 14.99 0.30
C PHE A 181 -17.17 14.10 -0.93
N ARG A 182 -18.32 14.21 -1.60
CA ARG A 182 -18.60 13.38 -2.77
C ARG A 182 -17.73 13.80 -3.97
N SER A 183 -16.96 12.86 -4.49
CA SER A 183 -16.09 13.04 -5.65
C SER A 183 -16.10 11.82 -6.58
N PRO A 184 -15.87 11.99 -7.89
CA PRO A 184 -15.78 10.89 -8.85
C PRO A 184 -14.53 10.03 -8.62
N LEU A 185 -13.48 10.58 -8.00
CA LEU A 185 -12.22 9.88 -7.71
C LEU A 185 -11.91 9.93 -6.21
N VAL A 186 -11.87 8.77 -5.57
CA VAL A 186 -11.59 8.65 -4.13
C VAL A 186 -10.26 7.91 -3.92
N ILE A 187 -9.34 8.51 -3.17
CA ILE A 187 -8.11 7.88 -2.74
C ILE A 187 -8.24 7.57 -1.25
N ALA A 188 -8.04 6.33 -0.84
CA ALA A 188 -8.37 5.93 0.51
C ALA A 188 -7.43 4.86 1.08
N THR A 189 -7.24 4.85 2.40
CA THR A 189 -6.68 3.64 3.00
C THR A 189 -7.67 2.49 2.92
N THR A 190 -7.20 1.25 2.78
CA THR A 190 -8.08 0.07 2.61
C THR A 190 -9.13 -0.08 3.71
N HIS A 191 -8.85 0.39 4.93
CA HIS A 191 -9.79 0.36 6.05
C HIS A 191 -10.96 1.34 5.87
N GLN A 192 -10.76 2.45 5.14
CA GLN A 192 -11.81 3.44 4.89
C GLN A 192 -12.88 2.90 3.94
N LEU A 193 -12.58 1.87 3.15
CA LEU A 193 -13.56 1.16 2.31
C LEU A 193 -14.72 0.58 3.14
N LEU A 194 -14.53 0.36 4.45
CA LEU A 194 -15.61 -0.04 5.38
C LEU A 194 -16.73 1.02 5.54
N LYS A 195 -16.50 2.26 5.09
CA LYS A 195 -17.48 3.35 5.09
C LYS A 195 -18.28 3.43 3.78
N PHE A 196 -17.95 2.61 2.78
CA PHE A 196 -18.60 2.60 1.47
C PHE A 196 -19.39 1.31 1.26
N TYR A 197 -20.49 1.41 0.53
CA TYR A 197 -21.34 0.28 0.17
C TYR A 197 -21.86 0.47 -1.25
N ARG A 198 -21.48 -0.43 -2.16
CA ARG A 198 -21.87 -0.40 -3.58
C ARG A 198 -21.62 0.98 -4.22
N ALA A 199 -20.47 1.57 -3.93
CA ALA A 199 -20.12 2.93 -4.29
C ALA A 199 -19.41 3.00 -5.64
N PHE A 200 -18.48 2.09 -5.90
CA PHE A 200 -17.51 2.25 -6.98
C PHE A 200 -17.78 1.32 -8.16
N ASP A 201 -17.67 1.88 -9.37
CA ASP A 201 -17.69 1.15 -10.64
C ASP A 201 -16.32 0.51 -10.93
N LEU A 202 -15.26 1.16 -10.44
CA LEU A 202 -13.89 0.67 -10.50
C LEU A 202 -13.19 0.86 -9.15
N LEU A 203 -12.60 -0.22 -8.63
CA LEU A 203 -11.75 -0.16 -7.45
C LEU A 203 -10.36 -0.71 -7.79
N ILE A 204 -9.35 0.12 -7.59
CA ILE A 204 -7.96 -0.24 -7.75
C ILE A 204 -7.34 -0.36 -6.36
N VAL A 205 -6.80 -1.52 -6.01
CA VAL A 205 -6.13 -1.74 -4.73
C VAL A 205 -4.63 -1.88 -4.98
N ASP A 206 -3.84 -0.90 -4.56
CA ASP A 206 -2.38 -0.94 -4.66
C ASP A 206 -1.75 -1.51 -3.40
N GLU A 207 -0.57 -2.11 -3.56
CA GLU A 207 0.19 -2.76 -2.50
C GLU A 207 -0.60 -3.84 -1.74
N VAL A 208 -1.31 -4.69 -2.46
CA VAL A 208 -2.12 -5.80 -1.89
C VAL A 208 -1.29 -6.87 -1.17
N ASP A 209 0.01 -6.83 -1.33
CA ASP A 209 1.01 -7.66 -0.66
C ASP A 209 1.49 -7.05 0.67
N ALA A 210 1.08 -5.82 1.01
CA ALA A 210 1.45 -5.16 2.26
C ALA A 210 0.48 -5.45 3.42
N PHE A 211 1.04 -5.55 4.62
CA PHE A 211 0.29 -5.43 5.86
C PHE A 211 -0.31 -4.01 6.00
N PRO A 212 -1.55 -3.84 6.53
CA PRO A 212 -2.45 -4.85 7.10
C PRO A 212 -3.41 -5.53 6.11
N TYR A 213 -3.24 -5.32 4.80
CA TYR A 213 -4.17 -5.84 3.79
C TYR A 213 -4.00 -7.34 3.54
N VAL A 214 -2.75 -7.77 3.35
CA VAL A 214 -2.43 -9.19 3.14
C VAL A 214 -3.00 -10.05 4.27
N ASP A 215 -3.64 -11.16 3.89
CA ASP A 215 -4.26 -12.14 4.79
C ASP A 215 -5.30 -11.56 5.76
N ASN A 216 -5.99 -10.47 5.38
CA ASN A 216 -6.99 -9.82 6.21
C ASN A 216 -8.42 -9.94 5.64
N PRO A 217 -9.24 -10.91 6.13
CA PRO A 217 -10.60 -11.14 5.65
C PRO A 217 -11.51 -9.91 5.76
N MET A 218 -11.30 -9.04 6.76
CA MET A 218 -12.09 -7.83 6.93
C MET A 218 -11.87 -6.85 5.76
N LEU A 219 -10.64 -6.74 5.27
CA LEU A 219 -10.31 -5.79 4.20
C LEU A 219 -10.64 -6.34 2.83
N TYR A 220 -10.54 -7.65 2.62
CA TYR A 220 -11.13 -8.29 1.44
C TYR A 220 -12.65 -8.09 1.39
N HIS A 221 -13.33 -8.19 2.54
CA HIS A 221 -14.75 -7.86 2.64
C HIS A 221 -15.02 -6.38 2.35
N ALA A 222 -14.20 -5.47 2.88
CA ALA A 222 -14.33 -4.04 2.64
C ALA A 222 -14.21 -3.69 1.14
N VAL A 223 -13.24 -4.29 0.44
CA VAL A 223 -13.10 -4.18 -1.02
C VAL A 223 -14.36 -4.68 -1.72
N ALA A 224 -14.79 -5.91 -1.43
CA ALA A 224 -15.92 -6.54 -2.10
C ALA A 224 -17.26 -5.81 -1.88
N GLN A 225 -17.52 -5.27 -0.68
CA GLN A 225 -18.77 -4.55 -0.40
C GLN A 225 -18.79 -3.13 -0.99
N SER A 226 -17.61 -2.52 -1.16
CA SER A 226 -17.51 -1.11 -1.57
C SER A 226 -17.78 -0.89 -3.05
N VAL A 227 -17.70 -1.95 -3.86
CA VAL A 227 -17.95 -1.90 -5.29
C VAL A 227 -19.39 -2.25 -5.64
N LYS A 228 -19.89 -1.72 -6.76
CA LYS A 228 -21.22 -2.06 -7.29
C LYS A 228 -21.28 -3.52 -7.76
N GLU A 229 -22.48 -4.06 -7.95
CA GLU A 229 -22.66 -5.43 -8.47
C GLU A 229 -22.05 -5.60 -9.87
N LYS A 230 -22.16 -4.56 -10.70
CA LYS A 230 -21.48 -4.42 -11.98
C LYS A 230 -20.29 -3.49 -11.80
N SER A 231 -19.12 -4.06 -11.56
CA SER A 231 -17.89 -3.31 -11.30
C SER A 231 -16.67 -4.12 -11.70
N THR A 232 -15.51 -3.46 -11.70
CA THR A 232 -14.21 -4.11 -11.90
C THR A 232 -13.29 -3.81 -10.72
N ILE A 233 -12.57 -4.83 -10.26
CA ILE A 233 -11.51 -4.69 -9.25
C ILE A 233 -10.17 -4.99 -9.90
N ILE A 234 -9.23 -4.05 -9.77
CA ILE A 234 -7.85 -4.18 -10.23
C ILE A 234 -6.95 -4.24 -9.00
N PHE A 235 -6.19 -5.32 -8.85
CA PHE A 235 -5.17 -5.45 -7.81
C PHE A 235 -3.80 -5.12 -8.39
N LEU A 236 -3.07 -4.20 -7.78
CA LEU A 236 -1.70 -3.83 -8.16
C LEU A 236 -0.72 -4.34 -7.10
N THR A 237 0.30 -5.07 -7.53
CA THR A 237 1.34 -5.58 -6.64
C THR A 237 2.68 -5.66 -7.33
N ALA A 238 3.77 -5.54 -6.56
CA ALA A 238 5.11 -5.87 -7.06
C ALA A 238 5.59 -7.26 -6.64
N THR A 239 4.79 -7.98 -5.84
CA THR A 239 5.08 -9.36 -5.43
C THR A 239 3.82 -10.19 -5.43
N SER A 240 3.92 -11.48 -5.73
CA SER A 240 2.75 -12.37 -5.69
C SER A 240 2.43 -12.81 -4.25
N THR A 241 1.15 -13.04 -3.95
CA THR A 241 0.70 -13.68 -2.71
C THR A 241 0.01 -15.00 -3.03
N ASP A 242 0.11 -15.98 -2.14
CA ASP A 242 -0.46 -17.31 -2.36
C ASP A 242 -1.98 -17.25 -2.62
N GLU A 243 -2.69 -16.30 -2.01
CA GLU A 243 -4.12 -16.11 -2.23
C GLU A 243 -4.42 -15.56 -3.63
N LEU A 244 -3.67 -14.55 -4.08
CA LEU A 244 -3.86 -13.95 -5.40
C LEU A 244 -3.45 -14.93 -6.51
N ASP A 245 -2.37 -15.68 -6.32
CA ASP A 245 -1.93 -16.71 -7.25
C ASP A 245 -2.98 -17.84 -7.38
N LYS A 246 -3.63 -18.22 -6.27
CA LYS A 246 -4.77 -19.17 -6.30
C LYS A 246 -5.97 -18.61 -7.05
N LYS A 247 -6.27 -17.32 -6.94
CA LYS A 247 -7.38 -16.68 -7.68
C LYS A 247 -7.09 -16.59 -9.17
N VAL A 248 -5.83 -16.32 -9.54
CA VAL A 248 -5.37 -16.36 -10.93
C VAL A 248 -5.48 -17.78 -11.50
N SER A 249 -5.00 -18.80 -10.77
CA SER A 249 -5.02 -20.19 -11.26
C SER A 249 -6.44 -20.75 -11.42
N LYS A 250 -7.39 -20.28 -10.63
CA LYS A 250 -8.82 -20.59 -10.78
C LYS A 250 -9.53 -19.82 -11.90
N GLY A 251 -8.85 -18.86 -12.55
CA GLY A 251 -9.45 -18.00 -13.58
C GLY A 251 -10.33 -16.88 -13.04
N GLU A 252 -10.38 -16.68 -11.72
CA GLU A 252 -11.12 -15.58 -11.07
C GLU A 252 -10.48 -14.22 -11.31
N LEU A 253 -9.15 -14.18 -11.53
CA LEU A 253 -8.38 -12.98 -11.85
C LEU A 253 -7.62 -13.14 -13.17
N ASN A 254 -7.68 -12.12 -14.02
CA ASN A 254 -6.82 -12.02 -15.18
C ASN A 254 -5.44 -11.47 -14.77
N ARG A 255 -4.35 -12.17 -15.03
CA ARG A 255 -3.00 -11.69 -14.70
C ARG A 255 -2.40 -10.89 -15.86
N LEU A 256 -1.95 -9.68 -15.56
CA LEU A 256 -1.16 -8.83 -16.45
C LEU A 256 0.22 -8.62 -15.83
N SER A 257 1.28 -9.02 -16.53
CA SER A 257 2.66 -8.87 -16.05
C SER A 257 3.33 -7.63 -16.65
N LEU A 258 4.04 -6.86 -15.82
CA LEU A 258 4.96 -5.80 -16.21
C LEU A 258 6.32 -6.04 -15.52
N PRO A 259 7.13 -6.97 -16.05
CA PRO A 259 8.37 -7.43 -15.40
C PRO A 259 9.52 -6.41 -15.52
N ARG A 260 9.34 -5.33 -16.30
CA ARG A 260 10.41 -4.40 -16.66
C ARG A 260 10.18 -3.02 -16.05
N ARG A 261 11.26 -2.39 -15.58
CA ARG A 261 11.24 -0.98 -15.15
C ARG A 261 10.99 -0.04 -16.33
N PHE A 262 10.48 1.15 -16.06
CA PHE A 262 10.15 2.12 -17.12
C PHE A 262 11.38 2.50 -17.98
N HIS A 263 12.57 2.54 -17.37
CA HIS A 263 13.85 2.81 -18.04
C HIS A 263 14.54 1.55 -18.63
N GLY A 264 13.96 0.37 -18.43
CA GLY A 264 14.40 -0.86 -19.09
C GLY A 264 15.61 -1.61 -18.51
N ASN A 265 16.22 -1.14 -17.41
CA ASN A 265 17.36 -1.80 -16.75
C ASN A 265 16.89 -2.86 -15.74
N PRO A 266 17.70 -3.91 -15.46
CA PRO A 266 17.32 -4.98 -14.55
C PRO A 266 17.22 -4.50 -13.11
N LEU A 267 16.44 -5.25 -12.31
CA LEU A 267 16.45 -5.11 -10.86
C LEU A 267 17.82 -5.55 -10.32
N ILE A 268 18.33 -4.79 -9.35
CA ILE A 268 19.58 -5.13 -8.66
C ILE A 268 19.35 -6.38 -7.80
N VAL A 269 20.11 -7.43 -8.08
CA VAL A 269 20.11 -8.65 -7.27
C VAL A 269 20.93 -8.40 -6.00
N PRO A 270 20.37 -8.61 -4.80
CA PRO A 270 21.07 -8.32 -3.55
C PRO A 270 22.27 -9.26 -3.36
N GLN A 271 23.38 -8.70 -2.86
CA GLN A 271 24.53 -9.49 -2.43
C GLN A 271 24.38 -9.89 -0.97
N LYS A 272 24.51 -11.19 -0.69
CA LYS A 272 24.50 -11.72 0.67
C LYS A 272 25.86 -11.49 1.33
N VAL A 273 25.85 -10.89 2.53
CA VAL A 273 27.07 -10.61 3.29
C VAL A 273 26.95 -11.19 4.69
N TRP A 274 27.84 -12.11 5.02
CA TRP A 274 27.90 -12.67 6.38
C TRP A 274 28.28 -11.60 7.41
N LEU A 275 27.47 -11.43 8.46
CA LEU A 275 27.65 -10.45 9.54
C LEU A 275 27.20 -11.03 10.88
N GLU A 276 28.11 -11.67 11.59
CA GLU A 276 27.87 -12.20 12.94
C GLU A 276 27.96 -11.13 14.03
N ASN A 277 27.42 -11.47 15.20
CA ASN A 277 27.58 -10.69 16.44
C ASN A 277 27.04 -9.26 16.37
N PHE A 278 26.17 -8.95 15.42
CA PHE A 278 25.64 -7.59 15.22
C PHE A 278 25.06 -6.99 16.50
N GLN A 279 24.16 -7.72 17.18
CA GLN A 279 23.57 -7.26 18.45
C GLN A 279 24.62 -7.09 19.56
N LYS A 280 25.62 -7.98 19.62
CA LYS A 280 26.69 -7.90 20.63
C LYS A 280 27.50 -6.60 20.49
N TYR A 281 27.81 -6.21 19.26
CA TYR A 281 28.53 -4.96 18.99
C TYR A 281 27.66 -3.72 19.25
N LEU A 282 26.38 -3.74 18.84
CA LEU A 282 25.44 -2.65 19.13
C LEU A 282 25.28 -2.41 20.64
N ASN A 283 25.14 -3.48 21.43
CA ASN A 283 25.07 -3.38 22.90
C ASN A 283 26.31 -2.71 23.52
N GLN A 284 27.46 -2.78 22.83
CA GLN A 284 28.72 -2.14 23.24
C GLN A 284 28.91 -0.75 22.61
N LYS A 285 27.89 -0.21 21.93
CA LYS A 285 27.94 1.03 21.15
C LYS A 285 29.06 1.03 20.09
N LYS A 286 29.27 -0.11 19.43
CA LYS A 286 30.28 -0.29 18.38
C LYS A 286 29.65 -0.81 17.09
N LEU A 287 30.31 -0.52 15.96
CA LEU A 287 30.00 -1.19 14.70
C LEU A 287 30.77 -2.51 14.61
N VAL A 288 30.15 -3.50 13.98
CA VAL A 288 30.88 -4.67 13.51
C VAL A 288 31.90 -4.19 12.47
N PRO A 289 33.21 -4.54 12.58
CA PRO A 289 34.25 -4.01 11.70
C PRO A 289 33.96 -4.20 10.21
N LYS A 290 33.31 -5.31 9.86
CA LYS A 290 32.89 -5.59 8.48
C LYS A 290 31.82 -4.61 8.00
N LEU A 291 30.80 -4.32 8.81
CA LEU A 291 29.77 -3.33 8.46
C LEU A 291 30.40 -1.93 8.32
N GLU A 292 31.30 -1.57 9.22
CA GLU A 292 32.05 -0.30 9.15
C GLU A 292 32.82 -0.17 7.83
N GLN A 293 33.50 -1.22 7.38
CA GLN A 293 34.22 -1.23 6.10
C GLN A 293 33.29 -1.01 4.90
N PHE A 294 32.12 -1.67 4.88
CA PHE A 294 31.14 -1.49 3.81
C PHE A 294 30.56 -0.08 3.81
N VAL A 295 30.20 0.47 4.98
CA VAL A 295 29.73 1.86 5.07
C VAL A 295 30.83 2.82 4.63
N LYS A 296 32.08 2.68 5.10
CA LYS A 296 33.23 3.50 4.65
C LYS A 296 33.43 3.46 3.15
N LYS A 297 33.34 2.29 2.53
CA LYS A 297 33.44 2.12 1.08
C LYS A 297 32.29 2.84 0.37
N GLN A 298 31.06 2.66 0.84
CA GLN A 298 29.88 3.29 0.27
C GLN A 298 29.90 4.82 0.45
N ARG A 299 30.45 5.35 1.54
CA ARG A 299 30.62 6.81 1.72
C ARG A 299 31.49 7.47 0.67
N LYS A 300 32.46 6.74 0.08
CA LYS A 300 33.26 7.25 -1.03
C LYS A 300 32.45 7.47 -2.32
N THR A 301 31.24 6.91 -2.43
CA THR A 301 30.39 7.08 -3.63
C THR A 301 29.63 8.40 -3.62
N GLY A 302 29.44 9.02 -2.44
CA GLY A 302 28.66 10.26 -2.28
C GLY A 302 27.14 10.12 -2.44
N PHE A 303 26.63 8.91 -2.72
CA PHE A 303 25.19 8.69 -2.87
C PHE A 303 24.50 8.46 -1.51
N PRO A 304 23.24 8.87 -1.32
CA PRO A 304 22.57 8.64 -0.04
C PRO A 304 22.47 7.14 0.30
N LEU A 305 22.70 6.80 1.57
CA LEU A 305 22.66 5.42 2.07
C LEU A 305 21.41 5.21 2.92
N LEU A 306 20.59 4.23 2.53
CA LEU A 306 19.42 3.81 3.28
C LEU A 306 19.70 2.46 3.95
N ILE A 307 19.56 2.37 5.28
CA ILE A 307 19.83 1.15 6.04
C ILE A 307 18.55 0.67 6.72
N PHE A 308 18.10 -0.53 6.39
CA PHE A 308 16.96 -1.18 7.03
C PHE A 308 17.42 -2.02 8.21
N ALA A 309 16.88 -1.70 9.40
CA ALA A 309 17.04 -2.45 10.64
C ALA A 309 15.78 -3.26 10.95
N SER A 310 15.98 -4.41 11.60
CA SER A 310 14.93 -5.38 11.94
C SER A 310 13.89 -4.81 12.92
N GLU A 311 14.32 -4.02 13.90
CA GLU A 311 13.48 -3.49 14.98
C GLU A 311 13.78 -2.01 15.26
N ILE A 312 12.81 -1.30 15.84
CA ILE A 312 12.91 0.14 16.15
C ILE A 312 14.11 0.43 17.05
N LYS A 313 14.22 -0.31 18.17
CA LYS A 313 15.31 -0.14 19.14
C LYS A 313 16.68 -0.33 18.50
N ARG A 314 16.85 -1.40 17.71
CA ARG A 314 18.10 -1.71 17.01
C ARG A 314 18.45 -0.67 15.96
N GLY A 315 17.46 -0.18 15.22
CA GLY A 315 17.66 0.88 14.23
C GLY A 315 18.10 2.20 14.88
N GLN A 316 17.51 2.55 16.01
CA GLN A 316 17.91 3.75 16.77
C GLN A 316 19.34 3.62 17.31
N GLU A 317 19.67 2.49 17.95
CA GLU A 317 21.03 2.19 18.43
C GLU A 317 22.04 2.23 17.28
N LEU A 318 21.70 1.66 16.13
CA LEU A 318 22.56 1.68 14.95
C LEU A 318 22.78 3.10 14.42
N ALA A 319 21.74 3.94 14.37
CA ALA A 319 21.86 5.33 13.93
C ALA A 319 22.79 6.14 14.84
N GLU A 320 22.65 5.98 16.16
CA GLU A 320 23.53 6.62 17.15
C GLU A 320 25.00 6.18 16.98
N VAL A 321 25.23 4.88 16.81
CA VAL A 321 26.57 4.34 16.60
C VAL A 321 27.15 4.83 15.27
N LEU A 322 26.37 4.84 14.18
CA LEU A 322 26.82 5.36 12.89
C LEU A 322 27.20 6.85 12.97
N GLN A 323 26.39 7.68 13.64
CA GLN A 323 26.69 9.09 13.83
C GLN A 323 28.02 9.30 14.57
N SER A 324 28.35 8.43 15.54
CA SER A 324 29.62 8.51 16.26
C SER A 324 30.85 8.09 15.44
N TYR A 325 30.70 7.11 14.53
CA TYR A 325 31.80 6.62 13.69
C TYR A 325 32.01 7.50 12.44
N PHE A 326 30.96 8.18 12.00
CA PHE A 326 30.95 9.02 10.80
C PHE A 326 30.49 10.43 11.17
N SER A 327 31.26 11.12 12.01
CA SER A 327 30.90 12.44 12.56
C SER A 327 30.73 13.55 11.53
N SER A 328 31.28 13.39 10.32
CA SER A 328 31.11 14.29 9.18
C SER A 328 29.83 14.05 8.38
N GLU A 329 29.12 12.94 8.63
CA GLU A 329 27.88 12.58 7.96
C GLU A 329 26.68 13.00 8.81
N ASN A 330 25.56 13.30 8.16
CA ASN A 330 24.30 13.55 8.82
C ASN A 330 23.49 12.26 8.83
N VAL A 331 23.35 11.64 10.01
CA VAL A 331 22.66 10.36 10.19
C VAL A 331 21.26 10.59 10.76
N GLY A 332 20.23 10.12 10.05
CA GLY A 332 18.84 10.17 10.47
C GLY A 332 18.29 8.81 10.89
N PHE A 333 17.19 8.81 11.64
CA PHE A 333 16.43 7.60 11.97
C PHE A 333 14.92 7.80 11.77
N VAL A 334 14.25 6.84 11.12
CA VAL A 334 12.78 6.84 10.92
C VAL A 334 12.18 5.48 11.24
N ALA A 335 11.16 5.47 12.11
CA ALA A 335 10.35 4.31 12.43
C ALA A 335 8.85 4.65 12.41
N SER A 336 7.99 3.66 12.64
CA SER A 336 6.54 3.87 12.73
C SER A 336 6.11 4.75 13.92
N THR A 337 6.98 4.93 14.91
CA THR A 337 6.76 5.78 16.10
C THR A 337 7.32 7.19 15.94
N THR A 338 7.97 7.51 14.81
CA THR A 338 8.58 8.83 14.58
C THR A 338 7.49 9.83 14.17
N GLU A 339 7.26 10.87 14.98
CA GLU A 339 6.24 11.89 14.73
C GLU A 339 6.61 12.80 13.54
N ASN A 340 7.84 13.31 13.49
CA ASN A 340 8.34 14.18 12.41
C ASN A 340 8.86 13.41 11.18
N ARG A 341 8.25 12.25 10.88
CA ARG A 341 8.71 11.36 9.80
C ARG A 341 8.85 12.06 8.44
N LEU A 342 7.85 12.87 8.07
CA LEU A 342 7.81 13.53 6.76
C LEU A 342 8.97 14.50 6.56
N ASP A 343 9.34 15.26 7.61
CA ASP A 343 10.48 16.18 7.58
C ASP A 343 11.80 15.43 7.38
N ILE A 344 12.02 14.34 8.13
CA ILE A 344 13.25 13.53 7.99
C ILE A 344 13.35 12.89 6.59
N VAL A 345 12.23 12.39 6.06
CA VAL A 345 12.16 11.82 4.71
C VAL A 345 12.49 12.87 3.65
N GLU A 346 12.00 14.10 3.81
CA GLU A 346 12.28 15.19 2.88
C GLU A 346 13.75 15.66 2.97
N LYS A 347 14.31 15.79 4.18
CA LYS A 347 15.74 16.07 4.37
C LYS A 347 16.65 15.02 3.74
N PHE A 348 16.27 13.74 3.82
CA PHE A 348 17.00 12.67 3.13
C PHE A 348 16.86 12.76 1.61
N ARG A 349 15.66 13.12 1.10
CA ARG A 349 15.45 13.36 -0.34
C ARG A 349 16.31 14.51 -0.87
N GLN A 350 16.47 15.56 -0.08
CA GLN A 350 17.30 16.73 -0.40
C GLN A 350 18.80 16.50 -0.14
N LYS A 351 19.19 15.30 0.31
CA LYS A 351 20.57 14.90 0.65
C LYS A 351 21.17 15.68 1.83
N GLU A 352 20.35 16.37 2.63
CA GLU A 352 20.80 16.96 3.89
C GLU A 352 21.13 15.87 4.91
N ILE A 353 20.33 14.80 4.93
CA ILE A 353 20.67 13.54 5.61
C ILE A 353 21.33 12.64 4.57
N THR A 354 22.53 12.14 4.88
CA THR A 354 23.33 11.34 3.96
C THR A 354 23.23 9.85 4.26
N ILE A 355 22.95 9.48 5.51
CA ILE A 355 22.65 8.11 5.95
C ILE A 355 21.31 8.13 6.68
N LEU A 356 20.33 7.33 6.21
CA LEU A 356 19.06 7.17 6.89
C LEU A 356 18.91 5.72 7.36
N VAL A 357 18.80 5.52 8.67
CA VAL A 357 18.42 4.23 9.25
C VAL A 357 16.90 4.18 9.40
N THR A 358 16.30 3.07 9.02
CA THR A 358 14.85 2.90 9.09
C THR A 358 14.45 1.46 9.36
N THR A 359 13.17 1.23 9.69
CA THR A 359 12.57 -0.10 9.74
C THR A 359 11.78 -0.39 8.46
N THR A 360 10.97 -1.44 8.45
CA THR A 360 10.05 -1.75 7.34
C THR A 360 9.01 -0.66 7.05
N ILE A 361 8.97 0.44 7.82
CA ILE A 361 8.08 1.57 7.57
C ILE A 361 8.35 2.25 6.22
N LEU A 362 9.61 2.34 5.77
CA LEU A 362 9.97 2.95 4.48
C LEU A 362 10.23 1.93 3.36
N GLU A 363 9.86 0.66 3.57
CA GLU A 363 9.98 -0.36 2.51
C GLU A 363 9.10 0.04 1.29
N ARG A 364 8.00 0.76 1.54
CA ARG A 364 6.94 1.17 0.61
C ARG A 364 6.61 2.66 0.77
N GLY A 365 5.86 3.24 -0.16
CA GLY A 365 5.25 4.58 0.00
C GLY A 365 6.14 5.84 -0.04
N VAL A 366 7.46 5.72 -0.22
CA VAL A 366 8.35 6.88 -0.42
C VAL A 366 9.32 6.62 -1.56
N THR A 367 9.64 7.61 -2.39
CA THR A 367 10.63 7.46 -3.47
C THR A 367 11.88 8.28 -3.18
N PHE A 368 13.06 7.64 -3.28
CA PHE A 368 14.37 8.26 -3.12
C PHE A 368 15.21 8.03 -4.38
N PRO A 369 15.72 9.09 -5.03
CA PRO A 369 16.57 8.94 -6.20
C PRO A 369 17.98 8.49 -5.80
N CYS A 370 18.57 7.63 -6.63
CA CYS A 370 20.01 7.31 -6.61
C CYS A 370 20.57 6.74 -5.29
N VAL A 371 19.76 6.03 -4.50
CA VAL A 371 20.16 5.48 -3.20
C VAL A 371 20.88 4.13 -3.28
N ASP A 372 21.82 3.92 -2.37
CA ASP A 372 22.33 2.59 -2.01
C ASP A 372 21.56 2.06 -0.80
N VAL A 373 21.41 0.73 -0.69
CA VAL A 373 20.57 0.11 0.35
C VAL A 373 21.26 -1.03 1.03
N PHE A 374 21.34 -0.97 2.36
CA PHE A 374 21.77 -2.07 3.21
C PHE A 374 20.59 -2.58 4.04
N VAL A 375 20.51 -3.90 4.23
CA VAL A 375 19.58 -4.53 5.18
C VAL A 375 20.41 -5.26 6.22
N VAL A 376 20.36 -4.80 7.47
CA VAL A 376 21.02 -5.50 8.59
C VAL A 376 20.08 -6.55 9.16
N GLU A 377 20.63 -7.72 9.46
CA GLU A 377 19.87 -8.88 9.92
C GLU A 377 18.73 -9.23 8.95
N ALA A 378 19.03 -9.29 7.65
CA ALA A 378 18.06 -9.59 6.59
C ALA A 378 17.34 -10.94 6.80
N ASN A 379 17.90 -11.83 7.62
CA ASN A 379 17.33 -13.11 8.00
C ASN A 379 16.37 -13.04 9.20
N HIS A 380 16.17 -11.86 9.79
CA HIS A 380 15.22 -11.66 10.87
C HIS A 380 13.78 -11.90 10.41
N ARG A 381 12.96 -12.51 11.28
CA ARG A 381 11.56 -12.90 10.98
C ARG A 381 10.64 -11.75 10.54
N LEU A 382 11.00 -10.50 10.83
CA LEU A 382 10.22 -9.32 10.44
C LEU A 382 10.44 -8.92 8.97
N PHE A 383 11.51 -9.39 8.34
CA PHE A 383 11.72 -9.22 6.90
C PHE A 383 11.10 -10.39 6.15
N SER A 384 9.89 -10.18 5.64
CA SER A 384 9.26 -11.13 4.72
C SER A 384 9.94 -11.10 3.35
N ARG A 385 9.71 -12.14 2.54
CA ARG A 385 10.11 -12.17 1.12
C ARG A 385 9.67 -10.89 0.40
N SER A 386 8.40 -10.51 0.56
CA SER A 386 7.83 -9.34 -0.10
C SER A 386 8.51 -8.03 0.35
N ALA A 387 8.75 -7.88 1.66
CA ALA A 387 9.50 -6.73 2.19
C ALA A 387 10.89 -6.62 1.56
N LEU A 388 11.64 -7.72 1.49
CA LEU A 388 12.99 -7.74 0.91
C LEU A 388 12.99 -7.38 -0.58
N VAL A 389 12.02 -7.86 -1.36
CA VAL A 389 11.89 -7.50 -2.78
C VAL A 389 11.56 -6.01 -2.96
N GLN A 390 10.70 -5.46 -2.12
CA GLN A 390 10.36 -4.03 -2.15
C GLN A 390 11.55 -3.14 -1.76
N ILE A 391 12.29 -3.54 -0.71
CA ILE A 391 13.53 -2.88 -0.28
C ILE A 391 14.57 -2.93 -1.41
N ALA A 392 14.80 -4.10 -2.02
CA ALA A 392 15.68 -4.23 -3.19
C ALA A 392 15.25 -3.32 -4.34
N GLY A 393 13.93 -3.18 -4.52
CA GLY A 393 13.30 -2.29 -5.49
C GLY A 393 13.61 -0.80 -5.35
N ARG A 394 14.22 -0.37 -4.25
CA ARG A 394 14.66 1.01 -4.03
C ARG A 394 15.94 1.36 -4.79
N VAL A 395 16.79 0.37 -5.04
CA VAL A 395 18.10 0.57 -5.67
C VAL A 395 17.95 0.57 -7.20
N GLY A 396 18.72 1.43 -7.87
CA GLY A 396 18.76 1.52 -9.34
C GLY A 396 17.47 2.04 -9.97
N ARG A 397 16.60 2.71 -9.21
CA ARG A 397 15.27 3.14 -9.67
C ARG A 397 15.29 4.42 -10.52
N SER A 398 16.32 5.26 -10.34
CA SER A 398 16.45 6.51 -11.11
C SER A 398 17.02 6.23 -12.49
N MET A 399 16.58 6.97 -13.50
CA MET A 399 17.23 6.98 -14.82
C MET A 399 18.69 7.45 -14.72
N ASP A 400 18.95 8.44 -13.85
CA ASP A 400 20.29 9.00 -13.69
C ASP A 400 21.28 8.01 -13.06
N ARG A 401 20.74 7.02 -12.32
CA ARG A 401 21.53 5.97 -11.67
C ARG A 401 20.72 4.67 -11.66
N PRO A 402 20.79 3.87 -12.75
CA PRO A 402 20.11 2.59 -12.83
C PRO A 402 20.85 1.47 -12.06
N THR A 403 22.00 1.79 -11.47
CA THR A 403 22.83 0.90 -10.65
C THR A 403 22.81 1.32 -9.18
N GLY A 404 23.42 0.53 -8.32
CA GLY A 404 23.63 0.88 -6.91
C GLY A 404 24.08 -0.33 -6.10
N GLU A 405 24.50 -0.08 -4.86
CA GLU A 405 24.91 -1.14 -3.93
C GLU A 405 23.68 -1.62 -3.15
N LEU A 406 23.46 -2.94 -3.15
CA LEU A 406 22.37 -3.59 -2.43
C LEU A 406 22.91 -4.79 -1.64
N LEU A 407 23.00 -4.65 -0.32
CA LEU A 407 23.60 -5.66 0.56
C LEU A 407 22.60 -6.19 1.57
N PHE A 408 22.49 -7.50 1.66
CA PHE A 408 21.75 -8.20 2.71
C PHE A 408 22.74 -8.80 3.70
N PHE A 409 22.90 -8.13 4.84
CA PHE A 409 23.72 -8.64 5.93
C PHE A 409 22.95 -9.66 6.74
N HIS A 410 23.54 -10.82 7.00
CA HIS A 410 22.90 -11.91 7.74
C HIS A 410 23.91 -12.75 8.53
N ASP A 411 23.46 -13.41 9.59
CA ASP A 411 24.21 -14.43 10.34
C ASP A 411 23.67 -15.85 10.13
N GLY A 412 22.81 -16.02 9.13
CA GLY A 412 22.27 -17.29 8.65
C GLY A 412 21.31 -17.03 7.51
N THR A 413 21.32 -17.82 6.43
CA THR A 413 20.32 -17.63 5.38
C THR A 413 18.97 -18.19 5.81
N ASN A 414 17.89 -17.70 5.21
CA ASN A 414 16.55 -18.22 5.40
C ASN A 414 15.77 -18.20 4.09
N PHE A 415 14.58 -18.79 4.12
CA PHE A 415 13.73 -18.88 2.95
C PHE A 415 13.25 -17.54 2.40
N ALA A 416 13.09 -16.52 3.26
CA ALA A 416 12.68 -15.19 2.83
C ALA A 416 13.75 -14.54 1.94
N ILE A 417 15.03 -14.64 2.34
CA ILE A 417 16.17 -14.15 1.54
C ILE A 417 16.26 -14.92 0.22
N GLU A 418 16.30 -16.26 0.27
CA GLU A 418 16.50 -17.07 -0.93
C GLU A 418 15.37 -16.86 -1.94
N ARG A 419 14.10 -16.85 -1.49
CA ARG A 419 12.97 -16.60 -2.38
C ARG A 419 12.95 -15.17 -2.92
N ALA A 420 13.35 -14.17 -2.14
CA ALA A 420 13.44 -12.79 -2.64
C ALA A 420 14.47 -12.68 -3.77
N ILE A 421 15.64 -13.30 -3.61
CA ILE A 421 16.68 -13.36 -4.65
C ILE A 421 16.17 -14.09 -5.89
N GLN A 422 15.53 -15.25 -5.71
CA GLN A 422 14.97 -16.04 -6.81
C GLN A 422 13.90 -15.26 -7.58
N GLU A 423 13.01 -14.57 -6.89
CA GLU A 423 11.96 -13.75 -7.51
C GLU A 423 12.55 -12.58 -8.30
N ILE A 424 13.54 -11.86 -7.74
CA ILE A 424 14.22 -10.77 -8.46
C ILE A 424 14.89 -11.29 -9.74
N LYS A 425 15.55 -12.45 -9.67
CA LYS A 425 16.14 -13.08 -10.86
C LYS A 425 15.08 -13.51 -11.87
N ALA A 426 13.98 -14.11 -11.42
CA ALA A 426 12.89 -14.52 -12.29
C ALA A 426 12.24 -13.31 -13.00
N MET A 427 12.07 -12.18 -12.30
CA MET A 427 11.55 -10.94 -12.90
C MET A 427 12.50 -10.37 -13.96
N ASN A 428 13.81 -10.39 -13.72
CA ASN A 428 14.80 -10.00 -14.74
C ASN A 428 14.73 -10.92 -15.97
N GLN A 429 14.61 -12.24 -15.76
CA GLN A 429 14.45 -13.21 -16.84
C GLN A 429 13.15 -13.00 -17.63
N GLU A 430 12.02 -12.76 -16.96
CA GLU A 430 10.72 -12.47 -17.61
C GLU A 430 10.79 -11.17 -18.43
N ALA A 431 11.62 -10.22 -18.02
CA ALA A 431 11.90 -8.99 -18.76
C ALA A 431 12.89 -9.17 -19.94
N GLY A 432 13.50 -10.34 -20.09
CA GLY A 432 14.52 -10.64 -21.11
C GLY A 432 15.89 -10.00 -20.81
N LEU A 433 16.25 -9.85 -19.53
CA LEU A 433 17.46 -9.16 -19.03
C LEU A 433 18.43 -10.06 -18.27
#